data_AF-A0A171AQH7-F1
#
_entry.id   AF-A0A171AQH7-F1
#
_cell.length_a   1.000
_cell.length_b   1.000
_cell.length_c   1.000
_cell.angle_alpha   90.00
_cell.angle_beta   90.00
_cell.angle_gamma   90.00
#
_symmetry.space_group_name_H-M   'P 1'
#
loop_
_entity.id
_entity.type
_entity.pdbx_description
1 polymer ?
#
loop_
_entity_poly.entity_id
_entity_poly.type
_entity_poly.pdbx_seq_one_letter_code
_entity_poly.pdbx_strand_id
1 'polypeptide(L)'
;MYVDNFLLKNLLQKVEKRNRLKLLLPWLETRVHEGSVEPATHNALAKIYIDSNNNPERFLKENQFYDSRVVGKYCEKRDPHLACMAYERGQCDRELINVCNDNSLFKSEARYLVRRRDPELWAEVLHENNPFKRQLIDQVVQTALSETQDPEDISVTVKAFMTADLPNELIELLEKIVLDNSVFSDHRNLQNLLILTAIKADRSRVMEYINR
;
A
#
# COMPACT_ATOMS: atom_id res chain seq x y z
N MET A 1 -35.12 -11.40 -2.62
CA MET A 1 -33.82 -10.70 -2.75
C MET A 1 -32.59 -11.60 -2.61
N TYR A 2 -32.58 -12.70 -1.83
CA TYR A 2 -31.41 -13.59 -1.75
C TYR A 2 -31.20 -14.53 -2.97
N VAL A 3 -32.26 -14.83 -3.72
CA VAL A 3 -32.20 -15.77 -4.87
C VAL A 3 -31.50 -15.16 -6.09
N ASP A 4 -31.70 -13.86 -6.35
CA ASP A 4 -31.06 -13.15 -7.47
C ASP A 4 -29.54 -13.04 -7.33
N ASN A 5 -29.04 -12.86 -6.11
CA ASN A 5 -27.60 -12.69 -5.87
C ASN A 5 -26.82 -14.00 -6.16
N PHE A 6 -27.39 -15.16 -5.83
CA PHE A 6 -26.80 -16.46 -6.15
C PHE A 6 -26.84 -16.74 -7.65
N LEU A 7 -27.94 -16.38 -8.33
CA LEU A 7 -28.05 -16.53 -9.78
C LEU A 7 -27.05 -15.62 -10.51
N LEU A 8 -26.91 -14.38 -10.07
CA LEU A 8 -25.99 -13.41 -10.64
C LEU A 8 -24.53 -13.85 -10.48
N LYS A 9 -24.11 -14.28 -9.28
CA LYS A 9 -22.77 -14.81 -9.05
C LYS A 9 -22.47 -16.02 -9.93
N ASN A 10 -23.41 -16.96 -10.06
CA ASN A 10 -23.27 -18.13 -10.92
C ASN A 10 -23.22 -17.76 -12.41
N LEU A 11 -24.01 -16.79 -12.84
CA LEU A 11 -24.03 -16.30 -14.21
C LEU A 11 -22.70 -15.64 -14.54
N LEU A 12 -22.23 -14.73 -13.69
CA LEU A 12 -20.94 -14.06 -13.83
C LEU A 12 -19.80 -15.07 -13.88
N GLN A 13 -19.79 -16.08 -13.00
CA GLN A 13 -18.76 -17.12 -13.02
C GLN A 13 -18.81 -17.98 -14.29
N LYS A 14 -20.00 -18.32 -14.80
CA LYS A 14 -20.17 -19.07 -16.06
C LYS A 14 -19.73 -18.24 -17.28
N VAL A 15 -20.00 -16.94 -17.25
CA VAL A 15 -19.64 -16.01 -18.33
C VAL A 15 -18.14 -15.67 -18.29
N GLU A 16 -17.55 -15.58 -17.09
CA GLU A 16 -16.11 -15.47 -16.85
C GLU A 16 -15.36 -16.67 -17.42
N LYS A 17 -15.83 -17.90 -17.13
CA LYS A 17 -15.24 -19.13 -17.71
C LYS A 17 -15.31 -19.18 -19.24
N ARG A 18 -16.21 -18.43 -19.86
CA ARG A 18 -16.38 -18.37 -21.32
C ARG A 18 -15.72 -17.13 -21.93
N ASN A 19 -15.02 -16.31 -21.14
CA ASN A 19 -14.41 -15.05 -21.55
C ASN A 19 -15.41 -14.07 -22.22
N ARG A 20 -16.70 -14.16 -21.85
CA ARG A 20 -17.80 -13.40 -22.45
C ARG A 20 -18.31 -12.26 -21.57
N LEU A 21 -17.57 -11.90 -20.52
CA LEU A 21 -17.97 -10.86 -19.55
C LEU A 21 -18.28 -9.52 -20.23
N LYS A 22 -17.56 -9.19 -21.31
CA LYS A 22 -17.77 -7.97 -22.10
C LYS A 22 -19.18 -7.84 -22.69
N LEU A 23 -19.91 -8.95 -22.91
CA LEU A 23 -21.30 -8.90 -23.41
C LEU A 23 -22.29 -8.37 -22.36
N LEU A 24 -21.95 -8.49 -21.08
CA LEU A 24 -22.79 -7.99 -19.99
C LEU A 24 -22.47 -6.55 -19.62
N LEU A 25 -21.45 -5.93 -20.23
CA LEU A 25 -21.00 -4.58 -19.89
C LEU A 25 -22.14 -3.55 -19.91
N PRO A 26 -22.96 -3.43 -20.97
CA PRO A 26 -24.03 -2.42 -21.00
C PRO A 26 -25.07 -2.65 -19.89
N TRP A 27 -25.38 -3.91 -19.61
CA TRP A 27 -26.34 -4.28 -18.57
C TRP A 27 -25.80 -3.99 -17.16
N LEU A 28 -24.51 -4.25 -16.91
CA LEU A 28 -23.86 -3.95 -15.64
C LEU A 28 -23.76 -2.44 -15.41
N GLU A 29 -23.42 -1.66 -16.44
CA GLU A 29 -23.36 -0.19 -16.37
C GLU A 29 -24.73 0.42 -16.06
N THR A 30 -25.80 -0.07 -16.71
CA THR A 30 -27.18 0.35 -16.38
C THR A 30 -27.51 0.03 -14.92
N ARG A 31 -27.17 -1.17 -14.42
CA ARG A 31 -27.42 -1.56 -13.02
C ARG A 31 -26.66 -0.69 -12.01
N VAL A 32 -25.42 -0.31 -12.32
CA VAL A 32 -24.64 0.60 -11.47
C VAL A 32 -25.22 2.02 -11.52
N HIS A 33 -25.67 2.48 -12.69
CA HIS A 33 -26.32 3.79 -12.85
C HIS A 33 -27.68 3.87 -12.14
N GLU A 34 -28.41 2.76 -12.07
CA GLU A 34 -29.63 2.59 -11.28
C GLU A 34 -29.37 2.60 -9.76
N GLY A 35 -28.11 2.69 -9.32
CA GLY A 35 -27.73 2.74 -7.91
C GLY A 35 -27.62 1.35 -7.25
N SER A 36 -27.39 0.29 -8.04
CA SER A 36 -27.05 -1.01 -7.45
C SER A 36 -25.79 -0.88 -6.60
N VAL A 37 -25.83 -1.50 -5.42
CA VAL A 37 -24.70 -1.59 -4.48
C VAL A 37 -24.16 -3.03 -4.38
N GLU A 38 -24.59 -3.90 -5.30
CA GLU A 38 -24.31 -5.33 -5.25
C GLU A 38 -22.84 -5.63 -5.58
N PRO A 39 -22.04 -6.18 -4.63
CA PRO A 39 -20.62 -6.39 -4.88
C PRO A 39 -20.32 -7.28 -6.08
N ALA A 40 -21.19 -8.24 -6.39
CA ALA A 40 -21.05 -9.11 -7.56
C ALA A 40 -21.08 -8.32 -8.89
N THR A 41 -21.98 -7.34 -9.01
CA THR A 41 -22.11 -6.47 -10.19
C THR A 41 -20.86 -5.61 -10.37
N HIS A 42 -20.40 -4.98 -9.28
CA HIS A 42 -19.22 -4.12 -9.29
C HIS A 42 -17.93 -4.91 -9.52
N ASN A 43 -17.82 -6.12 -8.96
CA ASN A 43 -16.69 -7.02 -9.21
C ASN A 43 -16.60 -7.41 -10.69
N ALA A 44 -17.72 -7.77 -11.30
CA ALA A 44 -17.75 -8.12 -12.72
C ALA A 44 -17.37 -6.92 -13.58
N LEU A 45 -17.88 -5.73 -13.26
CA LEU A 45 -17.57 -4.50 -13.98
C LEU A 45 -16.09 -4.14 -13.84
N ALA A 46 -15.51 -4.25 -12.63
CA ALA A 46 -14.09 -4.06 -12.38
C ALA A 46 -13.25 -4.98 -13.29
N LYS A 47 -13.57 -6.29 -13.29
CA LYS A 47 -12.88 -7.27 -14.13
C LYS A 47 -12.96 -6.92 -15.61
N ILE A 48 -14.12 -6.47 -16.10
CA ILE A 48 -14.29 -6.06 -17.51
C ILE A 48 -13.45 -4.83 -17.84
N TYR A 49 -13.42 -3.82 -16.97
CA TYR A 49 -12.60 -2.62 -17.19
C TYR A 49 -11.10 -2.92 -17.17
N ILE A 50 -10.66 -3.82 -16.29
CA ILE A 50 -9.28 -4.34 -16.27
C ILE A 50 -8.98 -5.08 -17.59
N ASP A 51 -9.85 -6.01 -18.01
CA ASP A 51 -9.70 -6.79 -19.24
C ASP A 51 -9.78 -5.97 -20.53
N SER A 52 -10.40 -4.80 -20.47
CA SER A 52 -10.59 -3.91 -21.61
C SER A 52 -9.64 -2.71 -21.56
N ASN A 53 -8.78 -2.63 -20.54
CA ASN A 53 -7.91 -1.51 -20.23
C ASN A 53 -8.63 -0.14 -20.29
N ASN A 54 -9.88 -0.10 -19.82
CA ASN A 54 -10.69 1.10 -19.86
C ASN A 54 -10.66 1.79 -18.49
N ASN A 55 -9.65 2.64 -18.28
CA ASN A 55 -9.45 3.42 -17.06
C ASN A 55 -9.71 2.66 -15.74
N PRO A 56 -9.13 1.45 -15.57
CA PRO A 56 -9.42 0.62 -14.40
C PRO A 56 -9.03 1.31 -13.08
N GLU A 57 -7.98 2.14 -13.07
CA GLU A 57 -7.55 2.89 -11.88
C GLU A 57 -8.64 3.82 -11.35
N ARG A 58 -9.30 4.55 -12.26
CA ARG A 58 -10.36 5.48 -11.90
C ARG A 58 -11.54 4.72 -11.30
N PHE A 59 -11.90 3.60 -11.91
CA PHE A 59 -12.96 2.75 -11.39
C PHE A 59 -12.62 2.21 -9.99
N LEU A 60 -11.40 1.73 -9.78
CA LEU A 60 -10.97 1.21 -8.47
C LEU A 60 -10.94 2.29 -7.38
N LYS A 61 -10.69 3.55 -7.73
CA LYS A 61 -10.68 4.69 -6.80
C LYS A 61 -12.08 5.23 -6.51
N GLU A 62 -12.93 5.38 -7.52
CA GLU A 62 -14.25 6.00 -7.38
C GLU A 62 -15.31 5.01 -6.84
N ASN A 63 -15.16 3.72 -7.13
CA ASN A 63 -16.18 2.73 -6.83
C ASN A 63 -16.01 2.14 -5.42
N GLN A 64 -17.04 2.24 -4.57
CA GLN A 64 -16.99 1.78 -3.18
C GLN A 64 -17.69 0.43 -2.94
N PHE A 65 -18.30 -0.16 -3.97
CA PHE A 65 -19.15 -1.33 -3.79
C PHE A 65 -18.51 -2.64 -4.24
N TYR A 66 -17.35 -2.60 -4.90
CA TYR A 66 -16.62 -3.83 -5.24
C TYR A 66 -15.93 -4.43 -4.01
N ASP A 67 -15.75 -5.75 -4.05
CA ASP A 67 -14.98 -6.54 -3.10
C ASP A 67 -13.51 -6.50 -3.51
N SER A 68 -12.72 -5.78 -2.71
CA SER A 68 -11.28 -5.61 -2.89
C SER A 68 -10.51 -6.93 -2.96
N ARG A 69 -10.94 -7.97 -2.23
CA ARG A 69 -10.23 -9.27 -2.25
C ARG A 69 -10.43 -10.01 -3.56
N VAL A 70 -11.66 -9.98 -4.08
CA VAL A 70 -12.00 -10.65 -5.34
C VAL A 70 -11.35 -9.94 -6.53
N VAL A 71 -11.40 -8.60 -6.53
CA VAL A 71 -10.82 -7.79 -7.60
C VAL A 71 -9.30 -7.77 -7.52
N GLY A 72 -8.71 -7.59 -6.34
CA GLY A 72 -7.26 -7.63 -6.12
C GLY A 72 -6.64 -8.94 -6.59
N LYS A 73 -7.21 -10.08 -6.20
CA LYS A 73 -6.75 -11.41 -6.64
C LYS A 73 -6.86 -11.62 -8.15
N TYR A 74 -7.81 -10.93 -8.79
CA TYR A 74 -7.93 -10.95 -10.25
C TYR A 74 -6.87 -10.07 -10.91
N CYS A 75 -6.59 -8.89 -10.33
CA CYS A 75 -5.55 -7.97 -10.78
C CYS A 75 -4.14 -8.59 -10.65
N GLU A 76 -3.85 -9.38 -9.61
CA GLU A 76 -2.54 -10.02 -9.39
C GLU A 76 -1.93 -10.67 -10.64
N LYS A 77 -2.76 -11.32 -11.46
CA LYS A 77 -2.32 -12.03 -12.67
C LYS A 77 -2.19 -11.15 -13.91
N ARG A 78 -2.78 -9.96 -13.89
CA ARG A 78 -2.88 -9.06 -15.05
C ARG A 78 -2.02 -7.82 -14.87
N ASP A 79 -2.22 -7.14 -13.74
CA ASP A 79 -1.52 -5.94 -13.36
C ASP A 79 -1.40 -5.88 -11.82
N PRO A 80 -0.20 -6.17 -11.28
CA PRO A 80 0.08 -6.10 -9.85
C PRO A 80 -0.13 -4.70 -9.25
N HIS A 81 0.02 -3.62 -10.03
CA HIS A 81 -0.20 -2.26 -9.56
C HIS A 81 -1.69 -1.98 -9.32
N LEU A 82 -2.55 -2.47 -10.22
CA LEU A 82 -4.01 -2.42 -10.01
C LEU A 82 -4.45 -3.25 -8.80
N ALA A 83 -3.73 -4.34 -8.50
CA ALA A 83 -4.01 -5.17 -7.33
C ALA A 83 -3.73 -4.40 -6.04
N CYS A 84 -2.58 -3.72 -5.95
CA CYS A 84 -2.25 -2.84 -4.82
C CYS A 84 -3.35 -1.81 -4.57
N MET A 85 -3.82 -1.11 -5.60
CA MET A 85 -4.91 -0.12 -5.44
C MET A 85 -6.21 -0.73 -4.92
N ALA A 86 -6.58 -1.92 -5.42
CA ALA A 86 -7.78 -2.60 -4.97
C ALA A 86 -7.67 -3.00 -3.48
N TYR A 87 -6.51 -3.51 -3.06
CA TYR A 87 -6.26 -3.91 -1.68
C TYR A 87 -6.10 -2.74 -0.71
N GLU A 88 -5.45 -1.65 -1.12
CA GLU A 88 -5.32 -0.41 -0.34
C GLU A 88 -6.71 0.13 0.04
N ARG A 89 -7.65 0.12 -0.91
CA ARG A 89 -9.04 0.50 -0.64
C ARG A 89 -9.73 -0.43 0.35
N GLY A 90 -9.44 -1.73 0.26
CA GLY A 90 -10.07 -2.78 1.06
C GLY A 90 -9.43 -2.99 2.43
N GLN A 91 -8.39 -2.23 2.77
CA GLN A 91 -7.55 -2.46 3.96
C GLN A 91 -7.09 -3.92 4.07
N CYS A 92 -6.80 -4.54 2.92
CA CYS A 92 -6.31 -5.91 2.84
C CYS A 92 -4.79 -5.87 2.86
N ASP A 93 -4.25 -5.46 4.02
CA ASP A 93 -2.83 -5.14 4.20
C ASP A 93 -1.93 -6.33 3.85
N ARG A 94 -2.28 -7.54 4.32
CA ARG A 94 -1.51 -8.76 4.09
C ARG A 94 -1.47 -9.17 2.63
N GLU A 95 -2.61 -9.12 1.96
CA GLU A 95 -2.69 -9.42 0.53
C GLU A 95 -1.87 -8.39 -0.29
N LEU A 96 -1.94 -7.11 0.06
CA LEU A 96 -1.12 -6.07 -0.60
C LEU A 96 0.38 -6.34 -0.44
N ILE A 97 0.83 -6.63 0.78
CA ILE A 97 2.24 -6.94 1.08
C ILE A 97 2.71 -8.16 0.28
N ASN A 98 1.92 -9.23 0.24
CA ASN A 98 2.26 -10.42 -0.53
C ASN A 98 2.39 -10.13 -2.03
N VAL A 99 1.45 -9.38 -2.61
CA VAL A 99 1.54 -8.99 -4.03
C VAL A 99 2.77 -8.13 -4.30
N CYS A 100 3.09 -7.21 -3.40
CA CYS A 100 4.26 -6.36 -3.52
C CYS A 100 5.55 -7.19 -3.47
N ASN A 101 5.66 -8.11 -2.51
CA ASN A 101 6.80 -9.01 -2.38
C ASN A 101 6.97 -9.90 -3.62
N ASP A 102 5.89 -10.53 -4.09
CA ASP A 102 5.92 -11.43 -5.24
C ASP A 102 6.29 -10.72 -6.55
N ASN A 103 5.92 -9.45 -6.70
CA ASN A 103 6.14 -8.65 -7.91
C ASN A 103 7.25 -7.61 -7.77
N SER A 104 8.00 -7.64 -6.66
CA SER A 104 9.06 -6.65 -6.34
C SER A 104 8.59 -5.19 -6.37
N LEU A 105 7.33 -4.92 -6.00
CA LEU A 105 6.74 -3.57 -5.94
C LEU A 105 7.04 -2.84 -4.62
N PHE A 106 8.29 -2.91 -4.16
CA PHE A 106 8.70 -2.32 -2.87
C PHE A 106 8.48 -0.80 -2.77
N LYS A 107 8.44 -0.09 -3.91
CA LYS A 107 8.09 1.34 -3.94
C LYS A 107 6.66 1.60 -3.50
N SER A 108 5.71 0.81 -4.03
CA SER A 108 4.30 0.94 -3.68
C SER A 108 4.05 0.47 -2.24
N GLU A 109 4.71 -0.63 -1.84
CA GLU A 109 4.65 -1.15 -0.47
C GLU A 109 5.17 -0.14 0.55
N ALA A 110 6.33 0.46 0.29
CA ALA A 110 6.92 1.48 1.15
C ALA A 110 5.98 2.67 1.36
N ARG A 111 5.39 3.20 0.28
CA ARG A 111 4.41 4.30 0.36
C ARG A 111 3.18 3.89 1.17
N TYR A 112 2.71 2.67 0.97
CA TYR A 112 1.53 2.16 1.67
C TYR A 112 1.78 2.02 3.17
N LEU A 113 2.89 1.41 3.58
CA LEU A 113 3.26 1.21 4.98
C LEU A 113 3.41 2.54 5.73
N VAL A 114 4.07 3.51 5.11
CA VAL A 114 4.26 4.85 5.68
C VAL A 114 2.89 5.53 5.90
N ARG A 115 1.99 5.47 4.92
CA ARG A 115 0.64 6.07 5.03
C ARG A 115 -0.28 5.34 6.01
N ARG A 116 -0.17 4.00 6.12
CA ARG A 116 -1.01 3.21 7.04
C ARG A 116 -0.65 3.44 8.49
N ARG A 117 0.61 3.79 8.78
CA ARG A 117 1.12 4.09 10.13
C ARG A 117 0.87 2.95 11.14
N ASP A 118 0.73 1.72 10.65
CA ASP A 118 0.37 0.58 11.49
C ASP A 118 1.64 -0.14 12.00
N PRO A 119 1.91 -0.13 13.31
CA PRO A 119 3.09 -0.76 13.88
C PRO A 119 3.08 -2.29 13.74
N GLU A 120 1.91 -2.94 13.68
CA GLU A 120 1.84 -4.39 13.50
C GLU A 120 2.30 -4.80 12.10
N LEU A 121 1.91 -4.04 11.07
CA LEU A 121 2.37 -4.26 9.70
C LEU A 121 3.88 -4.04 9.58
N TRP A 122 4.40 -2.99 10.22
CA TRP A 122 5.84 -2.75 10.27
C TRP A 122 6.61 -3.90 10.92
N ALA A 123 6.08 -4.48 12.00
CA ALA A 123 6.70 -5.64 12.65
C ALA A 123 6.69 -6.88 11.75
N GLU A 124 5.62 -7.09 10.97
CA GLU A 124 5.51 -8.20 10.02
C GLU A 124 6.52 -8.06 8.86
N VAL A 125 6.61 -6.88 8.25
CA VAL A 125 7.50 -6.66 7.09
C VAL A 125 8.99 -6.55 7.47
N LEU A 126 9.30 -6.00 8.64
CA LEU A 126 10.68 -5.84 9.15
C LEU A 126 11.21 -7.09 9.88
N HIS A 127 10.41 -8.16 9.92
CA HIS A 127 10.80 -9.43 10.53
C HIS A 127 12.10 -9.98 9.92
N GLU A 128 12.99 -10.54 10.74
CA GLU A 128 14.33 -10.99 10.28
C GLU A 128 14.29 -12.11 9.24
N ASN A 129 13.22 -12.91 9.26
CA ASN A 129 12.99 -13.98 8.30
C ASN A 129 12.52 -13.49 6.92
N ASN A 130 12.22 -12.20 6.75
CA ASN A 130 11.75 -11.67 5.48
C ASN A 130 12.95 -11.40 4.54
N PRO A 131 13.10 -12.13 3.42
CA PRO A 131 14.21 -11.91 2.49
C PRO A 131 14.13 -10.55 1.78
N PHE A 132 12.94 -9.96 1.70
CA PHE A 132 12.70 -8.68 1.04
C PHE A 132 12.88 -7.46 1.94
N LYS A 133 13.09 -7.68 3.25
CA LYS A 133 13.25 -6.63 4.27
C LYS A 133 14.21 -5.53 3.81
N ARG A 134 15.39 -5.90 3.30
CA ARG A 134 16.41 -4.92 2.89
C ARG A 134 15.96 -4.07 1.70
N GLN A 135 15.35 -4.70 0.69
CA GLN A 135 14.83 -4.01 -0.49
C GLN A 135 13.70 -3.04 -0.11
N LEU A 136 12.84 -3.46 0.81
CA LEU A 136 11.77 -2.61 1.34
C LEU A 136 12.35 -1.40 2.08
N ILE A 137 13.29 -1.60 3.00
CA ILE A 137 13.94 -0.52 3.76
C ILE A 137 14.59 0.49 2.79
N ASP A 138 15.33 0.01 1.80
CA ASP A 138 15.96 0.88 0.80
C ASP A 138 14.92 1.74 0.07
N GLN A 139 13.76 1.17 -0.31
CA GLN A 139 12.70 1.94 -0.97
C GLN A 139 11.94 2.88 -0.02
N VAL A 140 11.80 2.54 1.26
CA VAL A 140 11.23 3.43 2.29
C VAL A 140 12.10 4.67 2.43
N VAL A 141 13.42 4.48 2.57
CA VAL A 141 14.40 5.57 2.75
C VAL A 141 14.56 6.40 1.47
N GLN A 142 14.50 5.79 0.28
CA GLN A 142 14.74 6.51 -0.98
C GLN A 142 13.49 7.13 -1.62
N THR A 143 12.31 6.56 -1.41
CA THR A 143 11.08 6.97 -2.14
C THR A 143 10.01 7.48 -1.18
N ALA A 144 9.55 6.65 -0.24
CA ALA A 144 8.37 6.98 0.56
C ALA A 144 8.60 8.17 1.49
N LEU A 145 9.81 8.27 2.08
CA LEU A 145 10.15 9.38 2.98
C LEU A 145 10.50 10.68 2.26
N SER A 146 11.00 10.60 1.03
CA SER A 146 11.21 11.79 0.18
C SER A 146 9.88 12.36 -0.34
N GLU A 147 8.86 11.51 -0.49
CA GLU A 147 7.53 11.93 -0.95
C GLU A 147 6.61 12.39 0.19
N THR A 148 6.80 11.92 1.42
CA THR A 148 6.02 12.40 2.57
C THR A 148 6.66 13.63 3.21
N GLN A 149 5.82 14.63 3.50
CA GLN A 149 6.20 15.80 4.30
C GLN A 149 5.56 15.77 5.69
N ASP A 150 4.85 14.68 6.02
CA ASP A 150 4.15 14.56 7.29
C ASP A 150 5.12 14.09 8.39
N PRO A 151 5.30 14.86 9.48
CA PRO A 151 6.20 14.50 10.57
C PRO A 151 5.75 13.24 11.31
N GLU A 152 4.47 12.88 11.27
CA GLU A 152 3.92 11.70 11.92
C GLU A 152 4.26 10.42 11.13
N ASP A 153 4.19 10.47 9.80
CA ASP A 153 4.66 9.38 8.91
C ASP A 153 6.12 9.01 9.20
N ILE A 154 6.97 10.04 9.31
CA ILE A 154 8.39 9.90 9.64
C ILE A 154 8.55 9.32 11.05
N SER A 155 7.83 9.87 12.03
CA SER A 155 7.93 9.44 13.43
C SER A 155 7.55 7.97 13.62
N VAL A 156 6.50 7.49 12.95
CA VAL A 156 6.07 6.09 13.02
C VAL A 156 7.09 5.18 12.35
N THR A 157 7.62 5.57 11.19
CA THR A 157 8.65 4.81 10.47
C THR A 157 9.94 4.67 11.31
N VAL A 158 10.39 5.75 11.95
CA VAL A 158 11.55 5.73 12.84
C VAL A 158 11.31 4.81 14.04
N LYS A 159 10.14 4.91 14.68
CA LYS A 159 9.78 4.02 15.81
C LYS A 159 9.76 2.54 15.41
N ALA A 160 9.23 2.24 14.21
CA ALA A 160 9.23 0.89 13.67
C ALA A 160 10.65 0.35 13.51
N PHE A 161 11.56 1.12 12.91
CA PHE A 161 12.95 0.70 12.71
C PHE A 161 13.71 0.58 14.05
N MET A 162 13.41 1.45 15.03
CA MET A 162 13.98 1.36 16.38
C MET A 162 13.56 0.06 17.08
N THR A 163 12.31 -0.36 16.85
CA THR A 163 11.74 -1.60 17.41
C THR A 163 12.29 -2.83 16.71
N ALA A 164 12.56 -2.74 15.41
CA ALA A 164 13.19 -3.79 14.60
C ALA A 164 14.73 -3.88 14.78
N ASP A 165 15.29 -3.09 15.69
CA ASP A 165 16.74 -2.99 16.00
C ASP A 165 17.63 -2.75 14.77
N LEU A 166 17.23 -1.78 13.95
CA LEU A 166 17.94 -1.36 12.73
C LEU A 166 18.62 0.02 12.89
N PRO A 167 19.66 0.14 13.73
CA PRO A 167 20.27 1.44 14.05
C PRO A 167 21.00 2.08 12.87
N ASN A 168 21.58 1.31 11.95
CA ASN A 168 22.36 1.84 10.83
C ASN A 168 21.45 2.49 9.77
N GLU A 169 20.36 1.79 9.44
CA GLU A 169 19.34 2.21 8.49
C GLU A 169 18.60 3.44 9.00
N LEU A 170 18.38 3.51 10.32
CA LEU A 170 17.86 4.70 10.97
C LEU A 170 18.77 5.92 10.82
N ILE A 171 20.08 5.76 10.98
CA ILE A 171 21.02 6.87 10.81
C ILE A 171 20.96 7.39 9.37
N GLU A 172 21.01 6.50 8.37
CA GLU A 172 20.94 6.89 6.96
C GLU A 172 19.62 7.63 6.65
N LEU A 173 18.51 7.12 7.18
CA LEU A 173 17.19 7.74 7.08
C LEU A 173 17.20 9.16 7.66
N LEU A 174 17.73 9.32 8.87
CA LEU A 174 17.79 10.62 9.56
C LEU A 174 18.71 11.60 8.83
N GLU A 175 19.87 11.16 8.33
CA GLU A 175 20.77 11.98 7.51
C GLU A 175 20.04 12.55 6.28
N LYS A 176 19.32 11.71 5.55
CA LYS A 176 18.54 12.15 4.38
C LYS A 176 17.45 13.15 4.73
N ILE A 177 16.69 12.89 5.79
CA ILE A 177 15.60 13.80 6.20
C ILE A 177 16.15 15.15 6.65
N VAL A 178 17.26 15.18 7.39
CA VAL A 178 17.90 16.44 7.81
C VAL A 178 18.44 17.22 6.61
N LEU A 179 18.93 16.53 5.57
CA LEU A 179 19.46 17.16 4.37
C LEU A 179 18.35 17.68 3.42
N ASP A 180 17.26 16.93 3.25
CA ASP A 180 16.22 17.23 2.24
C ASP A 180 14.98 17.95 2.81
N ASN A 181 14.65 17.80 4.10
CA ASN A 181 13.39 18.27 4.68
C ASN A 181 13.59 19.33 5.77
N SER A 182 13.29 20.59 5.43
CA SER A 182 13.28 21.72 6.38
C SER A 182 12.22 21.60 7.49
N VAL A 183 11.30 20.64 7.40
CA VAL A 183 10.27 20.36 8.41
C VAL A 183 10.88 19.75 9.69
N PHE A 184 12.07 19.15 9.57
CA PHE A 184 12.75 18.48 10.67
C PHE A 184 13.30 19.47 11.72
N SER A 185 13.77 20.65 11.31
CA SER A 185 14.32 21.65 12.23
C SER A 185 13.29 22.19 13.22
N ASP A 186 12.00 22.15 12.87
CA ASP A 186 10.92 22.72 13.68
C ASP A 186 10.28 21.70 14.64
N HIS A 187 10.50 20.40 14.45
CA HIS A 187 9.84 19.35 15.23
C HIS A 187 10.74 18.75 16.34
N ARG A 188 10.54 19.22 17.59
CA ARG A 188 11.25 18.73 18.79
C ARG A 188 11.20 17.21 18.99
N ASN A 189 10.12 16.55 18.62
CA ASN A 189 10.00 15.08 18.75
C ASN A 189 10.95 14.34 17.81
N LEU A 190 11.15 14.85 16.59
CA LEU A 190 12.06 14.28 15.61
C LEU A 190 13.52 14.53 16.00
N GLN A 191 13.83 15.71 16.53
CA GLN A 191 15.14 16.01 17.13
C GLN A 191 15.45 15.08 18.31
N ASN A 192 14.50 14.87 19.22
CA ASN A 192 14.65 13.94 20.34
C ASN A 192 14.89 12.50 19.85
N LEU A 193 14.18 12.07 18.80
CA LEU A 193 14.39 10.75 18.19
C LEU A 193 15.77 10.62 17.56
N LEU A 194 16.29 11.66 16.90
CA LEU A 194 17.63 11.66 16.33
C LEU A 194 18.69 11.59 17.42
N ILE A 195 18.54 12.36 18.50
CA ILE A 195 19.42 12.29 19.68
C ILE A 195 19.38 10.90 20.31
N LEU A 196 18.19 10.32 20.53
CA LEU A 196 18.03 9.00 21.13
C LEU A 196 18.62 7.89 20.25
N THR A 197 18.40 7.97 18.95
CA THR A 197 18.92 7.00 17.98
C THR A 197 20.44 7.10 17.89
N ALA A 198 20.98 8.31 17.79
CA ALA A 198 22.41 8.53 17.71
C ALA A 198 23.13 8.14 19.02
N ILE A 199 22.49 8.30 20.19
CA ILE A 199 23.00 7.75 21.47
C ILE A 199 23.06 6.21 21.45
N LYS A 200 22.06 5.55 20.82
CA LYS A 200 21.96 4.08 20.76
C LYS A 200 22.89 3.48 19.69
N ALA A 201 23.15 4.20 18.60
CA ALA A 201 23.88 3.70 17.43
C ALA A 201 25.38 4.05 17.45
N ASP A 202 25.77 5.32 17.64
CA ASP A 202 27.17 5.72 17.83
C ASP A 202 27.29 7.18 18.32
N ARG A 203 27.91 7.40 19.49
CA ARG A 203 28.01 8.71 20.15
C ARG A 203 28.84 9.74 19.37
N SER A 204 29.70 9.30 18.47
CA SER A 204 30.62 10.15 17.71
C SER A 204 29.91 11.02 16.67
N ARG A 205 28.90 10.48 15.98
CA ARG A 205 28.10 11.18 14.96
C ARG A 205 27.09 12.17 15.56
N VAL A 206 26.65 11.97 16.80
CA VAL A 206 25.71 12.86 17.53
C VAL A 206 26.19 14.32 17.54
N MET A 207 27.49 14.54 17.72
CA MET A 207 28.07 15.87 17.85
C MET A 207 28.14 16.66 16.54
N GLU A 208 28.15 15.99 15.38
CA GLU A 208 28.12 16.67 14.08
C GLU A 208 26.72 17.17 13.73
N TYR A 209 25.65 16.47 14.14
CA TYR A 209 24.27 16.91 13.88
C TYR A 209 23.78 18.01 14.83
N ILE A 210 24.26 18.05 16.07
CA ILE A 210 23.85 19.07 17.05
C ILE A 210 24.53 20.43 16.77
N ASN A 211 25.69 20.43 16.10
CA ASN A 211 26.47 21.62 15.81
C ASN A 211 26.19 22.25 14.43
N ARG A 212 25.16 21.79 13.71
CA ARG A 212 24.78 22.32 12.39
C ARG A 212 23.44 23.02 12.40
#